data_AF-A0A4Q5Z3L9-F1
#
_entry.id   AF-A0A4Q5Z3L9-F1
#
_cell.length_a   1.000
_cell.length_b   1.000
_cell.length_c   1.000
_cell.angle_alpha   90.00
_cell.angle_beta   90.00
_cell.angle_gamma   90.00
#
_symmetry.space_group_name_H-M   'P 1'
#
loop_
_entity.id
_entity.type
_entity.pdbx_description
1 polymer ?
#
loop_
_entity_poly.entity_id
_entity_poly.type
_entity_poly.pdbx_seq_one_letter_code
_entity_poly.pdbx_strand_id
1 'polypeptide(L)'
;MIKTIFQECVEIVKDLVGNDYLYFDHSVEVKTTPHTYPFSAWAVCVSPKDELYVMDSDEQWHKVELEDVNASLVIGSLYQRLKLMRINYAKAS
;
A
#
# COMPACT_ATOMS: atom_id res chain seq x y z
N MET A 1 6.77 6.00 21.07
CA MET A 1 7.63 5.74 19.90
C MET A 1 6.86 6.21 18.67
N ILE A 2 7.44 7.09 17.85
CA ILE A 2 6.76 7.59 16.64
C ILE A 2 6.93 6.52 15.56
N LYS A 3 5.82 5.97 15.05
CA LYS A 3 5.83 5.00 13.96
C LYS A 3 6.09 5.71 12.64
N THR A 4 6.81 5.04 11.74
CA THR A 4 6.96 5.55 10.38
C THR A 4 5.67 5.28 9.58
N ILE A 5 5.47 6.04 8.49
CA ILE A 5 4.33 5.82 7.59
C ILE A 5 4.32 4.38 7.05
N PHE A 6 5.50 3.83 6.74
CA PHE A 6 5.65 2.44 6.29
C PHE A 6 5.16 1.44 7.35
N GLN A 7 5.58 1.59 8.61
CA GLN A 7 5.13 0.74 9.71
C GLN A 7 3.62 0.84 9.92
N GLU A 8 3.05 2.05 9.82
CA GLU A 8 1.60 2.20 9.91
C GLU A 8 0.87 1.52 8.74
N CYS A 9 1.40 1.57 7.50
CA CYS A 9 0.81 0.83 6.39
C CYS A 9 0.77 -0.67 6.66
N VAL A 10 1.90 -1.24 7.12
CA VAL A 10 2.00 -2.67 7.48
C VAL A 10 0.95 -3.06 8.51
N GLU A 11 0.81 -2.27 9.57
CA GLU A 11 -0.18 -2.51 10.62
C GLU A 11 -1.61 -2.39 10.12
N ILE A 12 -1.93 -1.36 9.32
CA ILE A 12 -3.28 -1.19 8.78
C ILE A 12 -3.68 -2.38 7.90
N VAL A 13 -2.78 -2.86 7.04
CA VAL A 13 -3.07 -4.03 6.19
C VAL A 13 -3.31 -5.26 7.06
N LYS A 14 -2.46 -5.51 8.07
CA LYS A 14 -2.65 -6.61 9.02
C LYS A 14 -3.95 -6.52 9.80
N ASP A 15 -4.35 -5.33 10.22
CA ASP A 15 -5.61 -5.10 10.93
C ASP A 15 -6.84 -5.38 10.05
N LEU A 16 -6.72 -5.13 8.73
CA LEU A 16 -7.82 -5.32 7.77
C LEU A 16 -7.93 -6.76 7.25
N VAL A 17 -6.81 -7.40 6.90
CA VAL A 17 -6.78 -8.70 6.18
C VAL A 17 -5.73 -9.68 6.69
N GLY A 18 -5.00 -9.37 7.77
CA GLY A 18 -3.91 -10.21 8.26
C GLY A 18 -2.74 -10.29 7.28
N ASN A 19 -2.43 -11.50 6.80
CA ASN A 19 -1.39 -11.74 5.78
C ASN A 19 -2.00 -12.09 4.41
N ASP A 20 -3.30 -11.84 4.21
CA ASP A 20 -3.99 -12.07 2.93
C ASP A 20 -3.87 -10.83 2.02
N TYR A 21 -4.40 -10.93 0.80
CA TYR A 21 -4.39 -9.86 -0.20
C TYR A 21 -5.53 -8.86 0.04
N LEU A 22 -5.19 -7.57 0.09
CA LEU A 22 -6.16 -6.48 0.11
C LEU A 22 -6.26 -5.86 -1.29
N TYR A 23 -7.32 -6.21 -2.02
CA TYR A 23 -7.64 -5.62 -3.32
C TYR A 23 -8.35 -4.29 -3.17
N PHE A 24 -8.06 -3.34 -4.07
CA PHE A 24 -8.72 -2.05 -4.14
C PHE A 24 -9.76 -2.02 -5.26
N ASP A 25 -10.89 -1.37 -5.00
CA ASP A 25 -11.89 -1.13 -6.04
C ASP A 25 -11.33 -0.27 -7.19
N HIS A 26 -10.40 0.65 -6.88
CA HIS A 26 -9.78 1.57 -7.83
C HIS A 26 -8.28 1.65 -7.48
N SER A 27 -7.42 1.68 -8.50
CA SER A 27 -5.97 1.71 -8.29
C SER A 27 -5.52 2.93 -7.48
N VAL A 28 -4.41 2.75 -6.76
CA VAL A 28 -3.61 3.84 -6.22
C VAL A 28 -2.58 4.21 -7.29
N GLU A 29 -2.84 5.32 -7.97
CA GLU A 29 -1.95 5.83 -9.01
C GLU A 29 -0.83 6.68 -8.42
N VAL A 30 0.41 6.37 -8.80
CA VAL A 30 1.62 7.03 -8.34
C VAL A 30 2.40 7.50 -9.55
N LYS A 31 2.52 8.82 -9.70
CA LYS A 31 3.24 9.43 -10.80
C LYS A 31 4.60 9.93 -10.32
N THR A 32 5.67 9.32 -10.81
CA THR A 32 7.05 9.67 -10.43
C THR A 32 7.56 10.87 -11.22
N THR A 33 7.16 11.02 -12.49
CA THR A 33 7.51 12.17 -13.33
C THR A 33 6.33 12.61 -14.21
N PRO A 34 6.26 13.87 -14.67
CA PRO A 34 5.18 14.35 -15.52
C PRO A 34 5.01 13.58 -16.84
N HIS A 35 6.10 13.01 -17.37
CA HIS A 35 6.17 12.43 -18.71
C HIS A 35 6.12 10.90 -18.75
N THR A 36 6.12 10.24 -17.59
CA THR A 36 5.96 8.78 -17.50
C THR A 36 4.50 8.41 -17.20
N TYR A 37 4.11 7.22 -17.65
CA TYR A 37 2.84 6.63 -17.21
C TYR A 37 2.87 6.41 -15.69
N PRO A 38 1.74 6.64 -14.99
CA PRO A 38 1.66 6.39 -13.56
C PRO A 38 1.78 4.89 -13.28
N PHE A 39 2.48 4.56 -12.20
CA PHE A 39 2.38 3.24 -11.60
C PHE A 39 0.99 3.08 -10.97
N SER A 40 0.32 1.96 -11.22
CA SER A 40 -1.02 1.70 -10.70
C SER A 40 -0.99 0.50 -9.76
N ALA A 41 -1.10 0.74 -8.45
CA ALA A 41 -1.22 -0.32 -7.46
C ALA A 41 -2.69 -0.74 -7.29
N TRP A 42 -3.00 -1.99 -7.58
CA TRP A 42 -4.35 -2.56 -7.51
C TRP A 42 -4.62 -3.38 -6.25
N ALA A 43 -3.57 -3.87 -5.60
CA ALA A 43 -3.67 -4.56 -4.33
C ALA A 43 -2.43 -4.32 -3.48
N VAL A 44 -2.55 -4.66 -2.19
CA VAL A 44 -1.44 -4.66 -1.24
C VAL A 44 -1.53 -5.90 -0.36
N CYS A 45 -0.39 -6.44 0.06
CA CYS A 45 -0.34 -7.45 1.11
C CYS A 45 0.90 -7.28 1.98
N VAL A 46 0.87 -7.94 3.13
CA VAL A 46 1.98 -8.00 4.06
C VAL A 46 2.38 -9.45 4.28
N SER A 47 3.66 -9.75 4.11
CA SER A 47 4.19 -11.09 4.36
C SER A 47 4.27 -11.37 5.87
N PRO A 48 4.35 -12.65 6.29
CA PRO A 48 4.58 -13.00 7.70
C PRO A 48 5.86 -12.40 8.31
N LYS A 49 6.77 -11.86 7.48
CA LYS A 49 8.01 -11.20 7.88
C LYS A 49 7.90 -9.66 7.95
N ASP A 50 6.68 -9.11 7.93
CA ASP A 50 6.41 -7.66 7.93
C ASP A 50 6.91 -6.92 6.68
N GLU A 51 7.03 -7.64 5.56
CA GLU A 51 7.39 -7.03 4.28
C GLU A 51 6.13 -6.64 3.51
N LEU A 52 6.11 -5.43 2.95
CA LEU A 52 4.98 -4.90 2.21
C LEU A 52 5.16 -5.13 0.71
N TYR A 53 4.11 -5.63 0.06
CA TYR A 53 4.07 -5.83 -1.39
C TYR A 53 2.88 -5.11 -2.00
N VAL A 54 3.05 -4.59 -3.21
CA VAL A 54 1.98 -4.00 -4.01
C VAL A 54 1.84 -4.75 -5.34
N MET A 55 0.61 -4.91 -5.80
CA MET A 55 0.31 -5.55 -7.08
C MET A 55 0.10 -4.47 -8.15
N ASP A 56 0.76 -4.60 -9.29
CA ASP A 56 0.57 -3.69 -10.42
C ASP A 56 -0.64 -4.07 -11.31
N SER A 57 -0.79 -3.40 -12.45
CA SER A 57 -1.87 -3.66 -13.42
C SER A 57 -1.72 -4.96 -14.19
N ASP A 58 -0.53 -5.56 -14.19
CA ASP A 58 -0.22 -6.82 -14.88
C ASP A 58 -0.26 -8.02 -13.89
N GLU A 59 -0.88 -7.81 -12.72
CA GLU A 59 -0.99 -8.79 -11.63
C GLU A 59 0.37 -9.24 -11.04
N GLN A 60 1.42 -8.44 -11.23
CA GLN A 60 2.73 -8.71 -10.67
C GLN A 60 2.90 -8.08 -9.30
N TRP A 61 3.47 -8.84 -8.36
CA TRP A 61 3.73 -8.40 -7.00
C TRP A 61 5.15 -7.84 -6.86
N HIS A 62 5.23 -6.62 -6.36
CA HIS A 62 6.48 -5.89 -6.17
C HIS A 62 6.69 -5.63 -4.69
N LYS A 63 7.86 -5.99 -4.17
CA LYS A 63 8.25 -5.64 -2.81
C LYS A 63 8.52 -4.14 -2.71
N VAL A 64 7.99 -3.50 -1.68
CA VAL A 64 8.28 -2.09 -1.38
C VAL A 64 9.61 -2.02 -0.62
N GLU A 65 10.69 -1.72 -1.35
CA GLU A 65 12.03 -1.52 -0.78
C GLU A 65 12.26 -0.04 -0.46
N LEU A 66 12.59 0.29 0.79
CA LEU A 66 12.70 1.69 1.26
C LEU A 66 13.90 2.42 0.65
N GLU A 67 14.87 1.68 0.12
CA GLU A 67 16.03 2.19 -0.60
C GLU A 67 15.68 2.68 -2.02
N ASP A 68 14.52 2.29 -2.57
CA ASP A 68 14.04 2.81 -3.85
C ASP A 68 13.55 4.26 -3.69
N VAL A 69 14.09 5.15 -4.51
CA VAL A 69 13.75 6.58 -4.54
C VAL A 69 12.25 6.83 -4.72
N ASN A 70 11.55 5.95 -5.43
CA ASN A 70 10.13 6.08 -5.72
C ASN A 70 9.23 5.41 -4.67
N ALA A 71 9.78 4.55 -3.81
CA ALA A 71 8.99 3.85 -2.79
C ALA A 71 8.30 4.82 -1.82
N SER A 72 8.95 5.95 -1.51
CA SER A 72 8.37 7.01 -0.67
C SER A 72 7.03 7.56 -1.20
N LEU A 73 6.92 7.74 -2.53
CA LEU A 73 5.69 8.21 -3.17
C LEU A 73 4.59 7.14 -3.13
N VAL A 74 4.97 5.88 -3.37
CA VAL A 74 4.04 4.74 -3.28
C VAL A 74 3.50 4.60 -1.86
N ILE A 75 4.38 4.63 -0.86
CA ILE A 75 4.01 4.51 0.56
C ILE A 75 3.09 5.66 0.98
N GLY A 76 3.40 6.90 0.57
CA GLY A 76 2.57 8.06 0.90
C GLY A 76 1.14 7.95 0.36
N SER A 77 0.99 7.63 -0.93
CA SER A 77 -0.33 7.45 -1.55
C SER A 77 -1.09 6.25 -0.96
N LEU A 78 -0.37 5.14 -0.72
CA LEU A 78 -0.93 3.94 -0.13
C LEU A 78 -1.44 4.19 1.29
N TYR A 79 -0.67 4.92 2.11
CA TYR A 79 -1.05 5.27 3.48
C TYR A 79 -2.38 6.03 3.54
N GLN A 80 -2.56 7.01 2.66
CA GLN A 80 -3.81 7.78 2.59
C GLN A 80 -5.00 6.87 2.28
N ARG A 81 -4.87 5.97 1.30
CA ARG A 81 -5.90 4.99 0.94
C ARG A 81 -6.22 4.05 2.11
N LEU A 82 -5.18 3.47 2.73
CA LEU A 82 -5.32 2.52 3.83
C LEU A 82 -5.98 3.15 5.07
N LYS A 83 -5.61 4.39 5.43
CA LYS A 83 -6.26 5.11 6.53
C LYS A 83 -7.75 5.29 6.30
N LEU A 84 -8.17 5.69 5.10
CA LEU A 84 -9.59 5.83 4.76
C LEU A 84 -10.32 4.49 4.87
N MET A 85 -9.72 3.42 4.35
CA MET A 85 -10.29 2.06 4.45
C MET A 85 -10.43 1.62 5.90
N ARG A 86 -9.42 1.82 6.75
CA ARG A 86 -9.47 1.49 8.17
C ARG A 86 -10.59 2.23 8.91
N ILE A 87 -10.77 3.53 8.63
CA ILE A 87 -11.86 4.32 9.21
C ILE A 87 -13.22 3.78 8.77
N ASN A 88 -13.38 3.44 7.49
CA ASN A 88 -14.63 2.91 6.96
C ASN A 88 -14.95 1.52 7.53
N TYR A 89 -13.94 0.66 7.65
CA TYR A 89 -14.08 -0.66 8.27
C TYR A 89 -14.52 -0.54 9.75
N ALA A 90 -13.89 0.35 10.51
CA ALA A 90 -14.25 0.60 11.91
C ALA A 90 -15.68 1.17 12.09
N LYS A 91 -16.25 1.82 11.07
CA LYS A 91 -17.64 2.30 11.08
C LYS A 91 -18.66 1.22 10.70
N ALA A 92 -18.21 0.20 9.97
CA ALA A 92 -19.07 -0.88 9.47
C ALA A 92 -19.15 -2.07 10.45
N SER A 93 -18.19 -2.19 11.37
CA SER A 93 -18.20 -3.12 12.51
C SER A 93 -18.96 -2.58 13.71
#